data_AF-A0A927F7X0-F1
#
_entry.id   AF-A0A927F7X0-F1
#
_cell.length_a   1.000
_cell.length_b   1.000
_cell.length_c   1.000
_cell.angle_alpha   90.00
_cell.angle_beta   90.00
_cell.angle_gamma   90.00
#
_symmetry.space_group_name_H-M   'P 1'
#
loop_
_entity.id
_entity.type
_entity.pdbx_description
1 polymer ?
#
loop_
_entity_poly.entity_id
_entity_poly.type
_entity_poly.pdbx_seq_one_letter_code
_entity_poly.pdbx_strand_id
1 'polypeptide(L)'
;MPSNASDSIGRATMQFNTEDNTFDLIVTLHKFDEPLLASHIHQAYAGTNGPVRFNLGGESSYTRGKNNLKLKVKRGTYTGDVAMLLSGGAYLNFHTAAFPGGEVRGQLYPGPIELMAVADGLQEVPPNGSPATGVVLATYYPRSNTIDLSITLLGFSNDLVGSHIHQAPFGVNGPVVVGIGNESAYTRVGDDLEGEFEDLAYGGDPALLITGGAYVNFHSNVIPSGEVRGQLEVVD
;
A
#
# COMPACT_ATOMS: atom_id res chain seq x y z
N MET A 1 2.24 -16.45 11.56
CA MET A 1 1.93 -17.90 11.64
C MET A 1 2.97 -18.71 10.90
N PRO A 2 3.65 -19.67 11.56
CA PRO A 2 4.49 -20.65 10.87
C PRO A 2 3.64 -21.49 9.90
N SER A 3 4.26 -22.02 8.85
CA SER A 3 3.60 -22.98 7.96
C SER A 3 3.12 -24.19 8.77
N ASN A 4 1.94 -24.69 8.42
CA ASN A 4 1.41 -25.94 8.96
C ASN A 4 1.34 -27.00 7.85
N ALA A 5 1.03 -28.25 8.21
CA ALA A 5 0.98 -29.37 7.27
C ALA A 5 -0.38 -29.56 6.58
N SER A 6 -1.33 -28.64 6.77
CA SER A 6 -2.65 -28.73 6.10
C SER A 6 -2.51 -28.53 4.59
N ASP A 7 -3.32 -29.25 3.83
CA ASP A 7 -3.49 -29.03 2.39
C ASP A 7 -4.71 -28.16 2.05
N SER A 8 -5.42 -27.67 3.08
CA SER A 8 -6.51 -26.70 2.98
C SER A 8 -6.05 -25.41 2.30
N ILE A 9 -6.90 -24.88 1.42
CA ILE A 9 -6.65 -23.61 0.72
C ILE A 9 -7.88 -22.71 0.76
N GLY A 10 -7.66 -21.40 0.59
CA GLY A 10 -8.73 -20.41 0.60
C GLY A 10 -8.55 -19.33 -0.45
N ARG A 11 -9.67 -18.74 -0.87
CA ARG A 11 -9.73 -17.49 -1.63
C ARG A 11 -10.74 -16.57 -0.98
N ALA A 12 -10.42 -15.29 -0.96
CA ALA A 12 -11.31 -14.26 -0.46
C ALA A 12 -11.23 -13.00 -1.32
N THR A 13 -12.37 -12.31 -1.45
CA THR A 13 -12.47 -10.99 -2.07
C THR A 13 -13.24 -10.10 -1.13
N MET A 14 -12.69 -8.93 -0.84
CA MET A 14 -13.28 -7.91 0.00
C MET A 14 -13.50 -6.65 -0.83
N GLN A 15 -14.69 -6.07 -0.73
CA GLN A 15 -14.96 -4.70 -1.14
C GLN A 15 -15.10 -3.87 0.13
N PHE A 16 -14.27 -2.85 0.28
CA PHE A 16 -14.21 -2.02 1.49
C PHE A 16 -14.74 -0.62 1.18
N ASN A 17 -15.55 -0.06 2.07
CA ASN A 17 -16.00 1.32 2.06
C ASN A 17 -15.25 2.10 3.14
N THR A 18 -14.46 3.09 2.73
CA THR A 18 -13.65 3.94 3.60
C THR A 18 -14.46 5.01 4.32
N GLU A 19 -15.66 5.36 3.83
CA GLU A 19 -16.51 6.39 4.45
C GLU A 19 -17.14 5.93 5.77
N ASP A 20 -17.55 4.65 5.83
CA ASP A 20 -18.23 4.07 6.98
C ASP A 20 -17.51 2.86 7.58
N ASN A 21 -16.29 2.56 7.11
CA ASN A 21 -15.47 1.42 7.51
C ASN A 21 -16.18 0.07 7.42
N THR A 22 -17.11 -0.07 6.47
CA THR A 22 -17.81 -1.33 6.22
C THR A 22 -17.22 -2.11 5.06
N PHE A 23 -17.47 -3.42 5.02
CA PHE A 23 -17.05 -4.26 3.92
C PHE A 23 -18.06 -5.33 3.56
N ASP A 24 -18.04 -5.70 2.29
CA ASP A 24 -18.61 -6.94 1.78
C ASP A 24 -17.46 -7.94 1.55
N LEU A 25 -17.60 -9.16 2.05
CA LEU A 25 -16.56 -10.19 1.95
C LEU A 25 -17.15 -11.49 1.43
N ILE A 26 -16.50 -12.07 0.43
CA ILE A 26 -16.77 -13.43 -0.05
C ILE A 26 -15.56 -14.29 0.28
N VAL A 27 -15.78 -15.42 0.95
CA VAL A 27 -14.75 -16.41 1.23
C VAL A 27 -15.16 -17.75 0.64
N THR A 28 -14.21 -18.45 0.02
CA THR A 28 -14.33 -19.86 -0.33
C THR A 28 -13.10 -20.62 0.18
N LEU A 29 -13.32 -21.63 1.00
CA LEU A 29 -12.30 -22.58 1.45
C LEU A 29 -12.51 -23.91 0.73
N HIS A 30 -11.42 -24.60 0.43
CA HIS A 30 -11.39 -25.92 -0.19
C HIS A 30 -10.52 -26.88 0.60
N LYS A 31 -10.82 -28.17 0.48
CA LYS A 31 -10.14 -29.27 1.19
C LYS A 31 -10.24 -29.17 2.71
N PHE A 32 -11.30 -28.49 3.17
CA PHE A 32 -11.55 -28.24 4.57
C PHE A 32 -12.46 -29.34 5.13
N ASP A 33 -11.86 -30.50 5.38
CA ASP A 33 -12.57 -31.73 5.77
C ASP A 33 -12.95 -31.74 7.26
N GLU A 34 -12.20 -31.02 8.09
CA GLU A 34 -12.49 -30.85 9.52
C GLU A 34 -13.51 -29.73 9.78
N PRO A 35 -14.22 -29.77 10.93
CA PRO A 35 -15.12 -28.70 11.32
C PRO A 35 -14.38 -27.37 11.54
N LEU A 36 -14.92 -26.28 10.98
CA LEU A 36 -14.40 -24.93 11.21
C LEU A 36 -14.85 -24.45 12.60
N LEU A 37 -13.91 -24.26 13.52
CA LEU A 37 -14.22 -23.84 14.89
C LEU A 37 -14.37 -22.34 15.03
N ALA A 38 -13.51 -21.57 14.35
CA ALA A 38 -13.53 -20.11 14.38
C ALA A 38 -12.84 -19.52 13.15
N SER A 39 -13.17 -18.27 12.85
CA SER A 39 -12.51 -17.52 11.78
C SER A 39 -12.60 -16.03 12.01
N HIS A 40 -11.56 -15.31 11.59
CA HIS A 40 -11.37 -13.91 11.95
C HIS A 40 -10.71 -13.11 10.83
N ILE A 41 -10.95 -11.80 10.81
CA ILE A 41 -10.04 -10.83 10.21
C ILE A 41 -9.15 -10.30 11.34
N HIS A 42 -7.84 -10.36 11.14
CA HIS A 42 -6.82 -9.80 12.03
C HIS A 42 -6.11 -8.61 11.37
N GLN A 43 -5.47 -7.76 12.16
CA GLN A 43 -4.63 -6.65 11.69
C GLN A 43 -3.16 -6.89 12.03
N ALA A 44 -2.38 -7.35 11.05
CA ALA A 44 -0.93 -7.26 11.01
C ALA A 44 -0.43 -7.56 9.58
N TYR A 45 0.77 -7.09 9.25
CA TYR A 45 1.46 -7.49 8.03
C TYR A 45 1.78 -8.98 7.98
N ALA A 46 2.11 -9.47 6.78
CA ALA A 46 2.55 -10.84 6.57
C ALA A 46 3.73 -11.21 7.52
N GLY A 47 3.77 -12.46 7.97
CA GLY A 47 4.76 -12.92 8.95
C GLY A 47 4.40 -12.64 10.41
N THR A 48 3.74 -11.52 10.71
CA THR A 48 3.40 -11.11 12.09
C THR A 48 1.98 -11.53 12.48
N ASN A 49 1.73 -11.76 13.78
CA ASN A 49 0.40 -12.03 14.32
C ASN A 49 -0.20 -10.72 14.86
N GLY A 50 -1.50 -10.51 14.67
CA GLY A 50 -2.20 -9.29 15.07
C GLY A 50 -3.50 -9.53 15.85
N PRO A 51 -4.09 -8.48 16.45
CA PRO A 51 -5.39 -8.58 17.11
C PRO A 51 -6.51 -8.88 16.11
N VAL A 52 -7.59 -9.50 16.59
CA VAL A 52 -8.84 -9.70 15.83
C VAL A 52 -9.54 -8.34 15.65
N ARG A 53 -9.93 -8.01 14.43
CA ARG A 53 -10.71 -6.82 14.06
C ARG A 53 -12.13 -7.14 13.61
N PHE A 54 -12.40 -8.39 13.25
CA PHE A 54 -13.74 -8.88 12.93
C PHE A 54 -13.84 -10.37 13.21
N ASN A 55 -14.94 -10.81 13.84
CA ASN A 55 -15.25 -12.22 14.04
C ASN A 55 -16.19 -12.70 12.94
N LEU A 56 -15.74 -13.66 12.13
CA LEU A 56 -16.53 -14.28 11.06
C LEU A 56 -17.35 -15.48 11.60
N GLY A 57 -17.04 -15.95 12.80
CA GLY A 57 -17.68 -17.09 13.46
C GLY A 57 -17.09 -18.44 13.09
N GLY A 58 -17.70 -19.51 13.59
CA GLY A 58 -17.38 -20.88 13.23
C GLY A 58 -18.21 -21.38 12.05
N GLU A 59 -18.24 -22.70 11.83
CA GLU A 59 -18.88 -23.35 10.70
C GLU A 59 -20.35 -22.97 10.48
N SER A 60 -21.11 -22.67 11.54
CA SER A 60 -22.52 -22.24 11.43
C SER A 60 -22.71 -20.96 10.62
N SER A 61 -21.67 -20.14 10.46
CA SER A 61 -21.69 -18.95 9.60
C SER A 61 -21.53 -19.29 8.11
N TYR A 62 -21.19 -20.53 7.77
CA TYR A 62 -20.78 -20.94 6.43
C TYR A 62 -21.79 -21.91 5.81
N THR A 63 -21.87 -21.88 4.47
CA THR A 63 -22.51 -22.95 3.70
C THR A 63 -21.50 -24.06 3.44
N ARG A 64 -21.81 -25.26 3.96
CA ARG A 64 -21.01 -26.48 3.79
C ARG A 64 -21.32 -27.17 2.47
N GLY A 65 -20.29 -27.38 1.65
CA GLY A 65 -20.28 -28.36 0.56
C GLY A 65 -19.51 -29.62 0.97
N LYS A 66 -19.29 -30.55 0.03
CA LYS A 66 -18.60 -31.84 0.30
C LYS A 66 -17.23 -31.66 0.97
N ASN A 67 -16.41 -30.73 0.45
CA ASN A 67 -15.06 -30.43 0.93
C ASN A 67 -14.76 -28.92 0.84
N ASN A 68 -15.80 -28.09 0.90
CA ASN A 68 -15.67 -26.64 0.79
C ASN A 68 -16.60 -25.93 1.78
N LEU A 69 -16.17 -24.74 2.18
CA LEU A 69 -16.95 -23.81 3.01
C LEU A 69 -17.04 -22.47 2.28
N LYS A 70 -18.24 -21.89 2.27
CA LYS A 70 -18.47 -20.57 1.66
C LYS A 70 -19.11 -19.64 2.67
N LEU A 71 -18.59 -18.42 2.75
CA LEU A 71 -19.15 -17.34 3.56
C LEU A 71 -19.36 -16.11 2.68
N LYS A 72 -20.48 -15.43 2.93
CA LYS A 72 -20.73 -14.08 2.45
C LYS A 72 -21.03 -13.20 3.66
N VAL A 73 -20.21 -12.18 3.89
CA VAL A 73 -20.50 -11.11 4.84
C VAL A 73 -20.97 -9.91 4.03
N LYS A 74 -22.05 -9.27 4.50
CA LYS A 74 -22.56 -8.02 3.96
C LYS A 74 -22.48 -6.95 5.02
N ARG A 75 -21.92 -5.79 4.68
CA ARG A 75 -21.73 -4.63 5.56
C ARG A 75 -21.13 -4.99 6.93
N GLY A 76 -20.09 -5.83 6.95
CA GLY A 76 -19.31 -6.08 8.16
C GLY A 76 -18.55 -4.81 8.54
N THR A 77 -18.52 -4.43 9.83
CA THR A 77 -17.79 -3.24 10.28
C THR A 77 -16.36 -3.60 10.66
N TYR A 78 -15.38 -3.04 9.97
CA TYR A 78 -13.97 -3.22 10.35
C TYR A 78 -13.61 -2.26 11.49
N THR A 79 -13.01 -2.79 12.55
CA THR A 79 -12.68 -2.03 13.77
C THR A 79 -11.18 -1.75 13.91
N GLY A 80 -10.42 -1.99 12.84
CA GLY A 80 -8.98 -1.78 12.80
C GLY A 80 -8.59 -0.44 12.20
N ASP A 81 -7.28 -0.27 12.07
CA ASP A 81 -6.68 0.82 11.31
C ASP A 81 -6.91 0.58 9.81
N VAL A 82 -7.63 1.52 9.19
CA VAL A 82 -8.00 1.47 7.78
C VAL A 82 -6.78 1.65 6.88
N ALA A 83 -5.85 2.52 7.25
CA ALA A 83 -4.61 2.71 6.49
C ALA A 83 -3.76 1.44 6.51
N MET A 84 -3.73 0.72 7.64
CA MET A 84 -3.11 -0.61 7.67
C MET A 84 -3.85 -1.62 6.78
N LEU A 85 -5.18 -1.65 6.77
CA LEU A 85 -5.93 -2.52 5.86
C LEU A 85 -5.59 -2.21 4.39
N LEU A 86 -5.59 -0.92 4.03
CA LEU A 86 -5.32 -0.42 2.70
C LEU A 86 -3.83 -0.50 2.29
N SER A 87 -2.94 -0.87 3.20
CA SER A 87 -1.52 -1.15 2.91
C SER A 87 -1.19 -2.64 2.97
N GLY A 88 -2.20 -3.53 2.99
CA GLY A 88 -2.00 -4.97 3.04
C GLY A 88 -1.70 -5.51 4.45
N GLY A 89 -1.98 -4.74 5.49
CA GLY A 89 -1.78 -5.04 6.91
C GLY A 89 -2.93 -5.78 7.60
N ALA A 90 -3.78 -6.49 6.85
CA ALA A 90 -4.85 -7.33 7.41
C ALA A 90 -4.85 -8.74 6.81
N TYR A 91 -5.30 -9.73 7.58
CA TYR A 91 -5.38 -11.12 7.11
C TYR A 91 -6.59 -11.86 7.64
N LEU A 92 -7.04 -12.83 6.87
CA LEU A 92 -8.02 -13.84 7.28
C LEU A 92 -7.30 -15.02 7.92
N ASN A 93 -7.87 -15.57 8.98
CA ASN A 93 -7.39 -16.80 9.63
C ASN A 93 -8.58 -17.72 9.95
N PHE A 94 -8.42 -19.02 9.70
CA PHE A 94 -9.46 -20.04 9.85
C PHE A 94 -8.93 -21.18 10.71
N HIS A 95 -9.68 -21.59 11.74
CA HIS A 95 -9.19 -22.48 12.80
C HIS A 95 -9.98 -23.78 12.85
N THR A 96 -9.27 -24.89 13.03
CA THR A 96 -9.84 -26.22 13.31
C THR A 96 -9.25 -26.80 14.58
N ALA A 97 -9.76 -27.96 15.01
CA ALA A 97 -9.22 -28.65 16.18
C ALA A 97 -7.76 -29.07 15.98
N ALA A 98 -7.40 -29.52 14.77
CA ALA A 98 -6.03 -29.91 14.42
C ALA A 98 -5.07 -28.72 14.34
N PHE A 99 -5.58 -27.54 13.96
CA PHE A 99 -4.80 -26.32 13.78
C PHE A 99 -5.39 -25.14 14.57
N PRO A 100 -5.30 -25.14 15.91
CA PRO A 100 -5.93 -24.10 16.75
C PRO A 100 -5.32 -22.72 16.55
N GLY A 101 -4.05 -22.63 16.10
CA GLY A 101 -3.43 -21.35 15.72
C GLY A 101 -3.91 -20.79 14.37
N GLY A 102 -4.54 -21.62 13.53
CA GLY A 102 -4.94 -21.29 12.17
C GLY A 102 -4.51 -22.38 11.21
N GLU A 103 -5.48 -23.03 10.57
CA GLU A 103 -5.30 -23.98 9.48
C GLU A 103 -4.99 -23.26 8.16
N VAL A 104 -5.76 -22.21 7.85
CA VAL A 104 -5.59 -21.41 6.63
C VAL A 104 -5.44 -19.95 7.01
N ARG A 105 -4.41 -19.30 6.45
CA ARG A 105 -4.19 -17.85 6.55
C ARG A 105 -4.06 -17.24 5.15
N GLY A 106 -4.75 -16.12 4.92
CA GLY A 106 -4.63 -15.35 3.68
C GLY A 106 -4.52 -13.86 3.96
N GLN A 107 -3.45 -13.22 3.49
CA GLN A 107 -3.32 -11.77 3.57
C GLN A 107 -4.32 -11.09 2.63
N LEU A 108 -4.97 -10.04 3.10
CA LEU A 108 -5.79 -9.15 2.29
C LEU A 108 -4.89 -8.08 1.71
N TYR A 109 -4.85 -7.98 0.39
CA TYR A 109 -4.18 -6.88 -0.31
C TYR A 109 -5.23 -6.07 -1.06
N PRO A 110 -5.17 -4.74 -1.03
CA PRO A 110 -5.89 -3.92 -1.99
C PRO A 110 -5.38 -4.18 -3.41
N GLY A 111 -6.16 -3.69 -4.38
CA GLY A 111 -5.64 -3.52 -5.73
C GLY A 111 -4.52 -2.45 -5.79
N PRO A 112 -4.00 -2.17 -6.98
CA PRO A 112 -3.12 -1.03 -7.19
C PRO A 112 -3.78 0.27 -6.68
N ILE A 113 -2.97 1.15 -6.09
CA ILE A 113 -3.40 2.45 -5.56
C ILE A 113 -2.71 3.51 -6.40
N GLU A 114 -3.51 4.35 -7.05
CA GLU A 114 -2.99 5.47 -7.84
C GLU A 114 -2.77 6.69 -6.93
N LEU A 115 -1.63 7.34 -7.09
CA LEU A 115 -1.27 8.57 -6.40
C LEU A 115 -0.79 9.62 -7.39
N MET A 116 -0.92 10.89 -7.00
CA MET A 116 -0.40 12.02 -7.74
C MET A 116 0.35 12.97 -6.80
N ALA A 117 1.42 13.57 -7.29
CA ALA A 117 2.06 14.72 -6.68
C ALA A 117 2.22 15.85 -7.70
N VAL A 118 1.92 17.08 -7.28
CA VAL A 118 2.29 18.29 -8.00
C VAL A 118 3.40 18.96 -7.22
N ALA A 119 4.57 19.12 -7.85
CA ALA A 119 5.78 19.59 -7.21
C ALA A 119 6.13 21.02 -7.63
N ASP A 120 6.61 21.82 -6.68
CA ASP A 120 7.14 23.17 -6.92
C ASP A 120 8.17 23.56 -5.85
N GLY A 121 8.85 24.68 -6.05
CA GLY A 121 9.85 25.21 -5.10
C GLY A 121 9.26 25.84 -3.83
N LEU A 122 7.96 26.18 -3.81
CA LEU A 122 7.30 26.75 -2.64
C LEU A 122 6.98 25.70 -1.57
N GLN A 123 6.88 24.43 -1.97
CA GLN A 123 6.64 23.30 -1.08
C GLN A 123 7.92 22.81 -0.37
N GLU A 124 9.10 23.26 -0.80
CA GLU A 124 10.38 22.97 -0.14
C GLU A 124 10.45 23.51 1.29
N VAL A 125 11.34 22.93 2.10
CA VAL A 125 11.51 23.31 3.51
C VAL A 125 12.99 23.61 3.80
N PRO A 126 13.43 24.89 3.74
CA PRO A 126 12.63 26.09 3.47
C PRO A 126 12.25 26.27 1.98
N PRO A 127 11.17 27.04 1.67
CA PRO A 127 10.77 27.34 0.29
C PRO A 127 11.88 28.04 -0.50
N ASN A 128 11.97 27.76 -1.80
CA ASN A 128 12.89 28.39 -2.73
C ASN A 128 12.16 29.08 -3.90
N GLY A 129 12.91 29.78 -4.75
CA GLY A 129 12.37 30.56 -5.88
C GLY A 129 12.49 29.89 -7.24
N SER A 130 12.69 28.58 -7.32
CA SER A 130 12.77 27.88 -8.61
C SER A 130 11.45 28.05 -9.38
N PRO A 131 11.52 28.37 -10.69
CA PRO A 131 10.34 28.40 -11.54
C PRO A 131 9.90 26.98 -11.98
N ALA A 132 10.69 25.95 -11.68
CA ALA A 132 10.40 24.60 -12.10
C ALA A 132 9.13 24.06 -11.41
N THR A 133 8.42 23.20 -12.12
CA THR A 133 7.27 22.46 -11.59
C THR A 133 7.42 20.99 -11.93
N GLY A 134 6.71 20.13 -11.22
CA GLY A 134 6.68 18.70 -11.51
C GLY A 134 5.29 18.11 -11.38
N VAL A 135 5.02 17.08 -12.17
CA VAL A 135 3.90 16.18 -11.99
C VAL A 135 4.46 14.77 -11.86
N VAL A 136 4.03 14.06 -10.82
CA VAL A 136 4.35 12.64 -10.64
C VAL A 136 3.04 11.89 -10.55
N LEU A 137 2.85 10.94 -11.46
CA LEU A 137 1.83 9.90 -11.35
C LEU A 137 2.52 8.66 -10.79
N ALA A 138 1.90 8.02 -9.81
CA ALA A 138 2.46 6.86 -9.17
C ALA A 138 1.42 5.76 -8.98
N THR A 139 1.80 4.52 -9.25
CA THR A 139 0.97 3.35 -8.95
C THR A 139 1.68 2.52 -7.89
N TYR A 140 1.09 2.45 -6.69
CA TYR A 140 1.61 1.61 -5.61
C TYR A 140 0.95 0.23 -5.63
N TYR A 141 1.78 -0.82 -5.49
CA TYR A 141 1.34 -2.22 -5.47
C TYR A 141 1.59 -2.82 -4.07
N PRO A 142 0.56 -2.84 -3.19
CA PRO A 142 0.70 -3.32 -1.81
C PRO A 142 1.17 -4.78 -1.68
N ARG A 143 0.90 -5.61 -2.69
CA ARG A 143 1.25 -7.04 -2.68
C ARG A 143 2.75 -7.27 -2.89
N SER A 144 3.35 -6.58 -3.84
CA SER A 144 4.79 -6.65 -4.13
C SER A 144 5.59 -5.65 -3.30
N ASN A 145 4.92 -4.69 -2.66
CA ASN A 145 5.54 -3.55 -1.96
C ASN A 145 6.46 -2.76 -2.91
N THR A 146 5.97 -2.52 -4.12
CA THR A 146 6.64 -1.76 -5.18
C THR A 146 5.81 -0.55 -5.60
N ILE A 147 6.46 0.46 -6.17
CA ILE A 147 5.84 1.67 -6.72
C ILE A 147 6.38 1.93 -8.12
N ASP A 148 5.48 2.17 -9.06
CA ASP A 148 5.80 2.65 -10.41
C ASP A 148 5.60 4.17 -10.44
N LEU A 149 6.43 4.88 -11.20
CA LEU A 149 6.42 6.34 -11.31
C LEU A 149 6.51 6.78 -12.77
N SER A 150 5.62 7.67 -13.17
CA SER A 150 5.74 8.52 -14.36
C SER A 150 5.96 9.95 -13.90
N ILE A 151 7.10 10.53 -14.29
CA ILE A 151 7.57 11.83 -13.78
C ILE A 151 7.77 12.78 -14.96
N THR A 152 7.18 13.97 -14.85
CA THR A 152 7.47 15.11 -15.72
C THR A 152 7.89 16.30 -14.88
N LEU A 153 9.06 16.86 -15.15
CA LEU A 153 9.52 18.15 -14.60
C LEU A 153 9.55 19.17 -15.73
N LEU A 154 8.89 20.31 -15.52
CA LEU A 154 8.81 21.41 -16.48
C LEU A 154 9.65 22.59 -16.01
N GLY A 155 10.48 23.16 -16.91
CA GLY A 155 11.33 24.31 -16.61
C GLY A 155 12.47 24.04 -15.62
N PHE A 156 12.89 22.78 -15.49
CA PHE A 156 13.98 22.34 -14.62
C PHE A 156 15.34 22.53 -15.32
N SER A 157 15.78 23.77 -15.53
CA SER A 157 16.96 24.07 -16.37
C SER A 157 18.32 23.67 -15.78
N ASN A 158 18.38 23.37 -14.48
CA ASN A 158 19.60 22.94 -13.80
C ASN A 158 19.83 21.42 -13.96
N ASP A 159 21.08 20.98 -13.76
CA ASP A 159 21.41 19.55 -13.82
C ASP A 159 20.76 18.82 -12.64
N LEU A 160 19.98 17.77 -12.90
CA LEU A 160 19.36 16.95 -11.84
C LEU A 160 20.41 16.03 -11.20
N VAL A 161 20.76 16.28 -9.94
CA VAL A 161 21.79 15.51 -9.22
C VAL A 161 21.22 14.38 -8.37
N GLY A 162 19.91 14.38 -8.11
CA GLY A 162 19.23 13.32 -7.39
C GLY A 162 17.73 13.55 -7.27
N SER A 163 17.00 12.48 -7.04
CA SER A 163 15.55 12.50 -6.84
C SER A 163 15.12 11.31 -5.99
N HIS A 164 14.12 11.54 -5.14
CA HIS A 164 13.76 10.61 -4.07
C HIS A 164 12.26 10.68 -3.75
N ILE A 165 11.75 9.60 -3.15
CA ILE A 165 10.57 9.65 -2.29
C ILE A 165 11.05 9.68 -0.85
N HIS A 166 10.50 10.60 -0.07
CA HIS A 166 10.69 10.72 1.37
C HIS A 166 9.41 10.42 2.13
N GLN A 167 9.52 10.13 3.43
CA GLN A 167 8.38 9.90 4.30
C GLN A 167 8.27 10.96 5.41
N ALA A 168 7.41 11.93 5.20
CA ALA A 168 6.94 12.86 6.23
C ALA A 168 5.62 13.53 5.77
N PRO A 169 4.82 14.07 6.70
CA PRO A 169 3.70 14.93 6.35
C PRO A 169 4.17 16.25 5.69
N PHE A 170 3.23 16.93 5.05
CA PHE A 170 3.44 18.22 4.40
C PHE A 170 4.16 19.22 5.29
N GLY A 171 5.15 19.93 4.72
CA GLY A 171 5.93 20.96 5.43
C GLY A 171 6.99 20.43 6.39
N VAL A 172 7.22 19.11 6.47
CA VAL A 172 8.25 18.50 7.33
C VAL A 172 9.25 17.72 6.50
N ASN A 173 10.55 17.78 6.84
CA ASN A 173 11.59 16.96 6.20
C ASN A 173 11.60 15.54 6.78
N GLY A 174 11.63 14.54 5.91
CA GLY A 174 11.63 13.12 6.26
C GLY A 174 12.83 12.35 5.72
N PRO A 175 13.07 11.11 6.18
CA PRO A 175 14.07 10.23 5.58
C PRO A 175 13.69 9.86 4.16
N VAL A 176 14.71 9.56 3.33
CA VAL A 176 14.52 8.93 2.02
C VAL A 176 14.03 7.50 2.22
N VAL A 177 12.97 7.13 1.50
CA VAL A 177 12.40 5.77 1.48
C VAL A 177 12.48 5.10 0.12
N VAL A 178 12.63 5.88 -0.96
CA VAL A 178 12.93 5.38 -2.31
C VAL A 178 13.94 6.31 -2.97
N GLY A 179 15.02 5.75 -3.50
CA GLY A 179 15.90 6.46 -4.42
C GLY A 179 15.43 6.25 -5.85
N ILE A 180 15.20 7.34 -6.59
CA ILE A 180 14.71 7.29 -7.97
C ILE A 180 15.91 7.37 -8.92
N GLY A 181 16.65 8.49 -8.90
CA GLY A 181 17.86 8.62 -9.71
C GLY A 181 18.35 10.06 -9.87
N ASN A 182 19.45 10.22 -10.59
CA ASN A 182 19.91 11.52 -11.09
C ASN A 182 19.54 11.66 -12.57
N GLU A 183 19.98 12.73 -13.22
CA GLU A 183 19.66 13.03 -14.62
C GLU A 183 19.89 11.88 -15.60
N SER A 184 20.85 10.99 -15.35
CA SER A 184 21.11 9.84 -16.24
C SER A 184 19.95 8.84 -16.33
N ALA A 185 19.01 8.90 -15.39
CA ALA A 185 17.80 8.09 -15.37
C ALA A 185 16.61 8.77 -16.09
N TYR A 186 16.78 9.98 -16.61
CA TYR A 186 15.74 10.79 -17.24
C TYR A 186 16.08 11.12 -18.70
N THR A 187 15.06 11.48 -19.46
CA THR A 187 15.19 12.07 -20.79
C THR A 187 15.03 13.58 -20.71
N ARG A 188 16.05 14.32 -21.17
CA ARG A 188 16.05 15.79 -21.22
C ARG A 188 15.50 16.28 -22.56
N VAL A 189 14.52 17.19 -22.53
CA VAL A 189 14.00 17.88 -23.71
C VAL A 189 13.92 19.38 -23.42
N GLY A 190 14.91 20.15 -23.89
CA GLY A 190 15.03 21.56 -23.51
C GLY A 190 15.31 21.67 -22.00
N ASP A 191 14.48 22.42 -21.29
CA ASP A 191 14.56 22.55 -19.82
C ASP A 191 13.72 21.49 -19.09
N ASP A 192 13.02 20.62 -19.80
CA ASP A 192 12.10 19.64 -19.22
C ASP A 192 12.78 18.27 -19.05
N LEU A 193 12.34 17.50 -18.05
CA LEU A 193 12.78 16.13 -17.79
C LEU A 193 11.59 15.18 -17.71
N GLU A 194 11.72 14.03 -18.36
CA GLU A 194 10.74 12.95 -18.30
C GLU A 194 11.42 11.66 -17.84
N GLY A 195 10.74 10.88 -16.99
CA GLY A 195 11.25 9.61 -16.49
C GLY A 195 10.14 8.62 -16.16
N GLU A 196 10.34 7.37 -16.52
CA GLU A 196 9.46 6.24 -16.24
C GLU A 196 10.24 5.21 -15.41
N PHE A 197 9.66 4.80 -14.29
CA PHE A 197 10.30 3.89 -13.34
C PHE A 197 9.32 2.81 -12.92
N GLU A 198 9.73 1.55 -13.02
CA GLU A 198 8.89 0.40 -12.70
C GLU A 198 9.51 -0.40 -11.54
N ASP A 199 8.64 -1.02 -10.74
CA ASP A 199 8.99 -1.97 -9.68
C ASP A 199 9.97 -1.42 -8.63
N LEU A 200 9.96 -0.11 -8.36
CA LEU A 200 10.80 0.45 -7.30
C LEU A 200 10.34 -0.07 -5.94
N ALA A 201 11.25 -0.67 -5.17
CA ALA A 201 10.92 -1.15 -3.83
C ALA A 201 10.54 0.03 -2.91
N TYR A 202 9.38 -0.02 -2.28
CA TYR A 202 8.95 1.01 -1.34
C TYR A 202 9.51 0.73 0.07
N GLY A 203 10.47 1.54 0.51
CA GLY A 203 11.14 1.38 1.81
C GLY A 203 10.42 2.02 3.00
N GLY A 204 9.28 2.69 2.76
CA GLY A 204 8.53 3.41 3.78
C GLY A 204 7.40 2.59 4.40
N ASP A 205 6.67 3.21 5.32
CA ASP A 205 5.39 2.74 5.82
C ASP A 205 4.30 3.00 4.76
N PRO A 206 3.72 1.96 4.16
CA PRO A 206 2.74 2.17 3.11
C PRO A 206 1.40 2.71 3.63
N ALA A 207 1.13 2.62 4.94
CA ALA A 207 -0.01 3.32 5.53
C ALA A 207 0.20 4.83 5.46
N LEU A 208 1.42 5.32 5.69
CA LEU A 208 1.75 6.74 5.55
C LEU A 208 1.74 7.18 4.09
N LEU A 209 2.20 6.35 3.15
CA LEU A 209 2.14 6.65 1.71
C LEU A 209 0.72 7.05 1.28
N ILE A 210 -0.27 6.23 1.64
CA ILE A 210 -1.65 6.39 1.19
C ILE A 210 -2.48 7.37 2.02
N THR A 211 -1.90 7.93 3.09
CA THR A 211 -2.55 8.96 3.92
C THR A 211 -1.84 10.32 3.84
N GLY A 212 -1.10 10.59 2.76
CA GLY A 212 -0.44 11.88 2.54
C GLY A 212 0.82 12.10 3.38
N GLY A 213 1.50 11.02 3.76
CA GLY A 213 2.72 11.01 4.57
C GLY A 213 4.02 10.73 3.79
N ALA A 214 3.98 10.82 2.46
CA ALA A 214 5.16 10.70 1.60
C ALA A 214 5.19 11.77 0.51
N TYR A 215 6.38 12.24 0.14
CA TYR A 215 6.57 13.29 -0.86
C TYR A 215 7.71 12.96 -1.81
N VAL A 216 7.61 13.42 -3.05
CA VAL A 216 8.71 13.42 -4.03
C VAL A 216 9.55 14.67 -3.87
N ASN A 217 10.86 14.54 -4.09
CA ASN A 217 11.81 15.64 -4.05
C ASN A 217 12.87 15.50 -5.14
N PHE A 218 13.23 16.61 -5.77
CA PHE A 218 14.16 16.66 -6.89
C PHE A 218 15.23 17.71 -6.61
N HIS A 219 16.49 17.32 -6.71
CA HIS A 219 17.65 18.12 -6.32
C HIS A 219 18.47 18.47 -7.56
N SER A 220 18.87 19.73 -7.69
CA SER A 220 19.81 20.13 -8.73
C SER A 220 21.20 20.47 -8.20
N ASN A 221 22.14 20.64 -9.13
CA ASN A 221 23.47 21.16 -8.83
C ASN A 221 23.44 22.60 -8.25
N VAL A 222 22.39 23.38 -8.51
CA VAL A 222 22.21 24.75 -8.00
C VAL A 222 21.43 24.79 -6.68
N ILE A 223 20.44 23.91 -6.50
CA ILE A 223 19.66 23.81 -5.26
C ILE A 223 19.75 22.37 -4.69
N PRO A 224 20.91 21.97 -4.11
CA PRO A 224 21.12 20.59 -3.66
C PRO A 224 20.24 20.17 -2.49
N SER A 225 19.69 21.13 -1.73
CA SER A 225 18.76 20.84 -0.64
C SER A 225 17.38 20.37 -1.11
N GLY A 226 17.05 20.57 -2.39
CA GLY A 226 15.72 20.34 -2.98
C GLY A 226 15.31 21.53 -3.84
N GLU A 227 15.20 21.33 -5.14
CA GLU A 227 14.73 22.33 -6.11
C GLU A 227 13.20 22.35 -6.18
N VAL A 228 12.55 21.19 -6.30
CA VAL A 228 11.08 21.07 -6.25
C VAL A 228 10.63 19.87 -5.44
N ARG A 229 9.50 20.03 -4.75
CA ARG A 229 8.88 19.04 -3.85
C ARG A 229 7.39 18.95 -4.09
N GLY A 230 6.82 17.75 -4.02
CA GLY A 230 5.36 17.55 -4.07
C GLY A 230 4.92 16.41 -3.15
N GLN A 231 3.84 16.61 -2.38
CA GLN A 231 3.24 15.55 -1.57
C GLN A 231 2.52 14.53 -2.47
N LEU A 232 2.68 13.23 -2.20
CA LEU A 232 1.92 12.18 -2.87
C LEU A 232 0.55 12.03 -2.19
N GLU A 233 -0.51 12.13 -2.97
CA GLU A 233 -1.90 12.01 -2.53
C GLU A 233 -2.62 10.95 -3.38
N VAL A 234 -3.51 10.18 -2.77
CA VAL A 234 -4.30 9.15 -3.48
C VAL A 234 -5.26 9.83 -4.46
N VAL A 235 -5.40 9.26 -5.66
CA VAL A 235 -6.36 9.69 -6.67
C VAL A 235 -7.62 8.83 -6.55
N ASP A 236 -8.77 9.48 -6.32
CA ASP A 236 -10.10 8.84 -6.24
C ASP A 236 -10.76 8.66 -7.61
#